data_AF-A0A354M465-F1
#
_entry.id   AF-A0A354M465-F1
#
_cell.length_a   1.000
_cell.length_b   1.000
_cell.length_c   1.000
_cell.angle_alpha   90.00
_cell.angle_beta   90.00
_cell.angle_gamma   90.00
#
_symmetry.space_group_name_H-M   'P 1'
#
loop_
_entity.id
_entity.type
_entity.pdbx_description
1 polymer ?
#
loop_
_entity_poly.entity_id
_entity_poly.type
_entity_poly.pdbx_seq_one_letter_code
_entity_poly.pdbx_strand_id
1 'polypeptide(L)'
;SRRIMGKASFIELKDSTGRIQVYISRDDLCPGEDKELYNTVFKKLLDIGDFIGIKGFVFRTQMGEITVHAQELTVLSKSLRPLPIVKMKDGVAYDAFEDPELRYRQRYVDLVVNEGVKDIFIKRNKIYNSMREYFNAQGYMEVETPILQSIPGGASARPFITHHNALDIPLYLRIADELYLKRLIVGGFEGVYEFSKNFRNEGMDRTHNPEFTCMEIYVSYKDYQWMMNFTEQMLEKICLDVNGTTEVKVGENIISFKAPFKRVTMIDAIKEFTGIDITGMNEDQLREVCKKIGVEVDETMGKGKLIDEIFGEKCEGNYIQPTFITDYPIEMSPLCKRHRNNPELTERFELMVNGKELCNAYSELNDPIDQRFRFEEQLRLSEKGDDEAMFIDN
;
A
#
# COMPACT_ATOMS: atom_id res chain seq x y z
N SER A 1 -28.07 11.68 -13.62
CA SER A 1 -28.72 11.77 -14.96
C SER A 1 -29.73 12.93 -14.95
N ARG A 2 -30.28 13.34 -16.12
CA ARG A 2 -31.34 14.36 -16.21
C ARG A 2 -32.33 14.04 -17.32
N ARG A 3 -33.62 13.98 -17.00
CA ARG A 3 -34.74 13.76 -17.94
C ARG A 3 -35.80 14.85 -17.75
N ILE A 4 -36.03 15.66 -18.78
CA ILE A 4 -36.99 16.77 -18.77
C ILE A 4 -38.24 16.35 -19.55
N MET A 5 -39.42 16.49 -18.95
CA MET A 5 -40.73 16.09 -19.48
C MET A 5 -41.71 17.26 -19.38
N GLY A 6 -41.49 18.31 -20.17
CA GLY A 6 -42.32 19.52 -20.14
C GLY A 6 -42.20 20.23 -18.78
N LYS A 7 -43.27 20.23 -17.97
CA LYS A 7 -43.31 20.88 -16.65
C LYS A 7 -42.80 19.98 -15.51
N ALA A 8 -42.50 18.73 -15.79
CA ALA A 8 -41.92 17.79 -14.83
C ALA A 8 -40.53 17.36 -15.28
N SER A 9 -39.65 17.03 -14.34
CA SER A 9 -38.32 16.50 -14.61
C SER A 9 -37.91 15.48 -13.56
N PHE A 10 -37.04 14.57 -13.95
CA PHE A 10 -36.38 13.62 -13.08
C PHE A 10 -34.88 13.82 -13.17
N ILE A 11 -34.21 13.87 -12.03
CA ILE A 11 -32.76 13.82 -11.94
C ILE A 11 -32.36 12.73 -10.95
N GLU A 12 -31.08 12.40 -10.97
CA GLU A 12 -30.47 11.55 -9.96
C GLU A 12 -29.40 12.34 -9.22
N LEU A 13 -29.53 12.41 -7.91
CA LEU A 13 -28.55 13.02 -7.02
C LEU A 13 -27.68 11.91 -6.43
N LYS A 14 -26.36 12.08 -6.52
CA LYS A 14 -25.38 11.16 -5.93
C LYS A 14 -24.72 11.85 -4.74
N ASP A 15 -24.60 11.12 -3.64
CA ASP A 15 -23.86 11.56 -2.46
C ASP A 15 -22.80 10.53 -2.05
N SER A 16 -22.34 10.61 -0.79
CA SER A 16 -21.32 9.71 -0.26
C SER A 16 -21.79 8.25 -0.07
N THR A 17 -23.10 8.01 0.00
CA THR A 17 -23.70 6.72 0.33
C THR A 17 -24.38 6.06 -0.86
N GLY A 18 -24.82 6.84 -1.85
CA GLY A 18 -25.46 6.27 -3.01
C GLY A 18 -26.13 7.31 -3.89
N ARG A 19 -27.18 6.86 -4.56
CA ARG A 19 -27.97 7.63 -5.52
C ARG A 19 -29.42 7.68 -5.07
N ILE A 20 -30.07 8.80 -5.29
CA ILE A 20 -31.51 8.95 -5.08
C ILE A 20 -32.12 9.71 -6.24
N GLN A 21 -33.29 9.26 -6.68
CA GLN A 21 -34.06 9.96 -7.69
C GLN A 21 -34.73 11.19 -7.07
N VAL A 22 -34.75 12.28 -7.82
CA VAL A 22 -35.48 13.49 -7.46
C VAL A 22 -36.46 13.81 -8.57
N TYR A 23 -37.73 13.97 -8.19
CA TYR A 23 -38.79 14.49 -9.03
C TYR A 23 -38.92 15.99 -8.81
N ILE A 24 -38.90 16.76 -9.90
CA ILE A 24 -38.98 18.22 -9.88
C ILE A 24 -40.12 18.65 -10.78
N SER A 25 -41.16 19.23 -10.17
CA SER A 25 -42.29 19.83 -10.86
C SER A 25 -42.12 21.35 -10.87
N ARG A 26 -42.30 21.99 -12.03
CA ARG A 26 -42.23 23.44 -12.18
C ARG A 26 -43.17 24.16 -11.22
N ASP A 27 -44.40 23.68 -11.16
CA ASP A 27 -45.47 24.39 -10.48
C ASP A 27 -45.37 24.18 -8.96
N ASP A 28 -44.74 23.09 -8.51
CA ASP A 28 -44.45 22.86 -7.08
C ASP A 28 -43.18 23.59 -6.63
N LEU A 29 -42.12 23.59 -7.46
CA LEU A 29 -40.86 24.29 -7.15
C LEU A 29 -41.04 25.82 -7.21
N CYS A 30 -41.93 26.30 -8.07
CA CYS A 30 -42.21 27.71 -8.27
C CYS A 30 -43.73 27.92 -8.16
N PRO A 31 -44.31 28.06 -6.96
CA PRO A 31 -45.77 28.17 -6.79
C PRO A 31 -46.34 29.50 -7.31
N GLY A 32 -45.54 30.58 -7.35
CA GLY A 32 -45.93 31.89 -7.86
C GLY A 32 -45.96 32.00 -9.39
N GLU A 33 -46.20 33.20 -9.93
CA GLU A 33 -46.19 33.43 -11.39
C GLU A 33 -44.79 33.31 -12.00
N ASP A 34 -43.75 33.69 -11.25
CA ASP A 34 -42.36 33.53 -11.65
C ASP A 34 -41.97 32.05 -11.67
N LYS A 35 -41.53 31.58 -12.84
CA LYS A 35 -41.09 30.20 -13.09
C LYS A 35 -39.61 30.11 -13.48
N GLU A 36 -38.81 31.15 -13.27
CA GLU A 36 -37.41 31.23 -13.73
C GLU A 36 -36.50 30.18 -13.09
N LEU A 37 -36.68 29.89 -11.79
CA LEU A 37 -35.89 28.87 -11.10
C LEU A 37 -35.98 27.50 -11.78
N TYR A 38 -37.17 27.13 -12.28
CA TYR A 38 -37.32 25.89 -13.04
C TYR A 38 -36.94 26.05 -14.53
N ASN A 39 -37.49 27.07 -15.21
CA ASN A 39 -37.39 27.18 -16.66
C ASN A 39 -36.02 27.66 -17.17
N THR A 40 -35.30 28.42 -16.35
CA THR A 40 -33.98 28.97 -16.66
C THR A 40 -32.91 28.25 -15.86
N VAL A 41 -32.94 28.37 -14.52
CA VAL A 41 -31.86 27.84 -13.68
C VAL A 41 -31.77 26.31 -13.82
N PHE A 42 -32.85 25.58 -13.50
CA PHE A 42 -32.82 24.12 -13.54
C PHE A 42 -32.70 23.54 -14.96
N LYS A 43 -33.54 24.01 -15.90
CA LYS A 43 -33.58 23.43 -17.26
C LYS A 43 -32.39 23.80 -18.14
N LYS A 44 -31.88 25.03 -18.03
CA LYS A 44 -30.93 25.58 -19.00
C LYS A 44 -29.53 25.80 -18.43
N LEU A 45 -29.42 26.13 -17.13
CA LEU A 45 -28.14 26.51 -16.53
C LEU A 45 -27.51 25.40 -15.68
N LEU A 46 -28.30 24.53 -15.06
CA LEU A 46 -27.77 23.36 -14.35
C LEU A 46 -27.31 22.29 -15.34
N ASP A 47 -26.23 21.61 -14.98
CA ASP A 47 -25.60 20.54 -15.74
C ASP A 47 -25.35 19.30 -14.89
N ILE A 48 -25.02 18.19 -15.55
CA ILE A 48 -24.55 16.99 -14.86
C ILE A 48 -23.21 17.31 -14.19
N GLY A 49 -23.13 17.06 -12.89
CA GLY A 49 -21.97 17.35 -12.05
C GLY A 49 -22.11 18.60 -11.19
N ASP A 50 -23.16 19.39 -11.36
CA ASP A 50 -23.44 20.49 -10.44
C ASP A 50 -23.87 19.97 -9.07
N PHE A 51 -23.48 20.70 -8.03
CA PHE A 51 -23.85 20.40 -6.66
C PHE A 51 -25.11 21.20 -6.30
N ILE A 52 -26.14 20.48 -5.87
CA ILE A 52 -27.44 21.07 -5.54
C ILE A 52 -27.94 20.53 -4.20
N GLY A 53 -28.69 21.35 -3.49
CA GLY A 53 -29.48 20.98 -2.32
C GLY A 53 -30.94 20.83 -2.71
N ILE A 54 -31.59 19.77 -2.22
CA ILE A 54 -33.02 19.52 -2.44
C ILE A 54 -33.70 19.38 -1.07
N LYS A 55 -34.85 20.04 -0.91
CA LYS A 55 -35.76 19.83 0.22
C LYS A 55 -37.14 19.50 -0.31
N GLY A 56 -37.82 18.56 0.35
CA GLY A 56 -39.10 18.05 -0.08
C GLY A 56 -39.52 16.82 0.72
N PHE A 57 -40.38 15.99 0.15
CA PHE A 57 -40.86 14.77 0.81
C PHE A 57 -40.57 13.52 -0.02
N VAL A 58 -40.41 12.39 0.66
CA VAL A 58 -40.14 11.09 0.01
C VAL A 58 -41.46 10.46 -0.44
N PHE A 59 -41.48 9.90 -1.64
CA PHE A 59 -42.60 9.11 -2.15
C PHE A 59 -42.09 7.97 -3.04
N ARG A 60 -43.01 7.15 -3.55
CA ARG A 60 -42.71 6.14 -4.56
C ARG A 60 -43.38 6.50 -5.88
N THR A 61 -42.66 6.39 -6.98
CA THR A 61 -43.25 6.54 -8.32
C THR A 61 -44.19 5.36 -8.63
N GLN A 62 -44.95 5.47 -9.72
CA GLN A 62 -45.78 4.36 -10.21
C GLN A 62 -44.96 3.08 -10.52
N MET A 63 -43.67 3.24 -10.84
CA MET A 63 -42.74 2.13 -11.08
C MET A 63 -42.09 1.60 -9.78
N GLY A 64 -42.47 2.15 -8.61
CA GLY A 64 -41.99 1.71 -7.30
C GLY A 64 -40.67 2.32 -6.82
N GLU A 65 -40.02 3.15 -7.65
CA GLU A 65 -38.75 3.82 -7.34
C GLU A 65 -38.92 4.81 -6.18
N ILE A 66 -37.99 4.81 -5.21
CA ILE A 66 -37.98 5.76 -4.08
C ILE A 66 -37.45 7.09 -4.60
N THR A 67 -38.22 8.16 -4.37
CA THR A 67 -37.97 9.46 -4.99
C THR A 67 -38.23 10.59 -4.00
N VAL A 68 -37.45 11.65 -4.07
CA VAL A 68 -37.75 12.91 -3.37
C VAL A 68 -38.55 13.81 -4.29
N HIS A 69 -39.75 14.21 -3.89
CA HIS A 69 -40.52 15.27 -4.55
C HIS A 69 -39.98 16.62 -4.09
N ALA A 70 -39.25 17.32 -4.96
CA ALA A 70 -38.61 18.58 -4.62
C ALA A 70 -39.65 19.72 -4.44
N GLN A 71 -39.54 20.41 -3.31
CA GLN A 71 -40.28 21.64 -3.02
C GLN A 71 -39.36 22.87 -3.02
N GLU A 72 -38.07 22.67 -2.68
CA GLU A 72 -37.03 23.70 -2.77
C GLU A 72 -35.79 23.12 -3.45
N LEU A 73 -35.14 23.94 -4.28
CA LEU A 73 -33.88 23.64 -4.94
C LEU A 73 -32.89 24.79 -4.67
N THR A 74 -31.69 24.43 -4.23
CA THR A 74 -30.59 25.38 -4.00
C THR A 74 -29.39 24.97 -4.84
N VAL A 75 -28.84 25.89 -5.64
CA VAL A 75 -27.56 25.67 -6.31
C VAL A 75 -26.44 25.90 -5.30
N LEU A 76 -25.66 24.86 -5.01
CA LEU A 76 -24.58 24.92 -4.03
C LEU A 76 -23.24 25.25 -4.70
N SER A 77 -22.97 24.63 -5.85
CA SER A 77 -21.76 24.89 -6.63
C SER A 77 -21.94 24.47 -8.08
N LYS A 78 -21.43 25.30 -9.00
CA LYS A 78 -21.42 25.01 -10.44
C LYS A 78 -20.14 24.25 -10.81
N SER A 79 -20.30 23.12 -11.48
CA SER A 79 -19.20 22.44 -12.16
C SER A 79 -18.95 23.14 -13.50
N LEU A 80 -17.78 23.77 -13.62
CA LEU A 80 -17.35 24.50 -14.82
C LEU A 80 -16.82 23.58 -15.94
N ARG A 81 -16.41 22.37 -15.57
CA ARG A 81 -15.98 21.33 -16.52
C ARG A 81 -17.03 20.22 -16.54
N PRO A 82 -17.44 19.74 -17.72
CA PRO A 82 -18.39 18.64 -17.80
C PRO A 82 -17.77 17.37 -17.23
N LEU A 83 -18.55 16.63 -16.44
CA LEU A 83 -18.16 15.28 -16.04
C LEU A 83 -18.29 14.30 -17.22
N PRO A 84 -17.40 13.30 -17.32
CA PRO A 84 -17.61 12.17 -18.22
C PRO A 84 -18.96 11.50 -17.92
N ILE A 85 -19.79 11.34 -18.96
CA ILE A 85 -21.11 10.72 -18.82
C ILE A 85 -20.97 9.23 -19.13
N VAL A 86 -20.73 8.45 -18.08
CA VAL A 86 -20.75 6.98 -18.18
C VAL A 86 -22.21 6.54 -18.33
N LYS A 87 -22.54 5.91 -19.46
CA LYS A 87 -23.89 5.39 -19.73
C LYS A 87 -23.93 3.91 -19.42
N MET A 88 -24.82 3.49 -18.54
CA MET A 88 -25.08 2.07 -18.29
C MET A 88 -26.23 1.58 -19.17
N LYS A 89 -26.02 0.51 -19.93
CA LYS A 89 -27.09 -0.21 -20.65
C LYS A 89 -26.83 -1.70 -20.53
N ASP A 90 -27.84 -2.45 -20.06
CA ASP A 90 -27.77 -3.91 -19.88
C ASP A 90 -26.57 -4.39 -19.03
N GLY A 91 -26.16 -3.59 -18.03
CA GLY A 91 -25.00 -3.88 -17.16
C GLY A 91 -23.64 -3.53 -17.77
N VAL A 92 -23.61 -2.99 -18.99
CA VAL A 92 -22.39 -2.56 -19.68
C VAL A 92 -22.25 -1.05 -19.61
N ALA A 93 -21.06 -0.58 -19.19
CA ALA A 93 -20.70 0.83 -19.20
C ALA A 93 -20.22 1.24 -20.60
N TYR A 94 -20.81 2.31 -21.15
CA TYR A 94 -20.41 2.98 -22.38
C TYR A 94 -19.83 4.36 -22.05
N ASP A 95 -18.88 4.83 -22.85
CA ASP A 95 -18.17 6.10 -22.62
C ASP A 95 -17.49 6.14 -21.22
N ALA A 96 -17.00 4.98 -20.77
CA ALA A 96 -16.46 4.80 -19.43
C ALA A 96 -15.11 5.50 -19.26
N PHE A 97 -14.87 6.06 -18.07
CA PHE A 97 -13.61 6.72 -17.73
C PHE A 97 -12.60 5.67 -17.26
N GLU A 98 -12.05 4.93 -18.22
CA GLU A 98 -11.26 3.70 -17.95
C GLU A 98 -9.76 3.88 -18.12
N ASP A 99 -9.31 4.92 -18.85
CA ASP A 99 -7.89 5.20 -19.08
C ASP A 99 -7.13 5.29 -17.73
N PRO A 100 -6.19 4.38 -17.45
CA PRO A 100 -5.54 4.32 -16.14
C PRO A 100 -4.80 5.60 -15.78
N GLU A 101 -4.15 6.25 -16.73
CA GLU A 101 -3.39 7.48 -16.50
C GLU A 101 -4.32 8.63 -16.09
N LEU A 102 -5.40 8.85 -16.83
CA LEU A 102 -6.40 9.86 -16.52
C LEU A 102 -7.07 9.60 -15.17
N ARG A 103 -7.37 8.35 -14.84
CA ARG A 103 -7.92 7.98 -13.52
C ARG A 103 -6.99 8.33 -12.38
N TYR A 104 -5.68 8.14 -12.56
CA TYR A 104 -4.70 8.46 -11.54
C TYR A 104 -4.46 9.97 -11.42
N ARG A 105 -4.39 10.70 -12.55
CA ARG A 105 -4.22 12.16 -12.57
C ARG A 105 -5.46 12.91 -12.09
N GLN A 106 -6.66 12.39 -12.39
CA GLN A 106 -7.94 13.00 -12.06
C GLN A 106 -8.73 12.10 -11.11
N ARG A 107 -8.12 11.76 -9.98
CA ARG A 107 -8.73 10.86 -8.98
C ARG A 107 -10.14 11.28 -8.55
N TYR A 108 -10.39 12.59 -8.47
CA TYR A 108 -11.71 13.14 -8.15
C TYR A 108 -12.77 12.77 -9.19
N VAL A 109 -12.43 12.72 -10.48
CA VAL A 109 -13.34 12.26 -11.53
C VAL A 109 -13.58 10.76 -11.39
N ASP A 110 -12.50 9.98 -11.24
CA ASP A 110 -12.55 8.52 -11.08
C ASP A 110 -13.49 8.10 -9.94
N LEU A 111 -13.37 8.75 -8.76
CA LEU A 111 -14.24 8.51 -7.60
C LEU A 111 -15.72 8.83 -7.85
N VAL A 112 -16.00 9.81 -8.71
CA VAL A 112 -17.37 10.24 -9.02
C VAL A 112 -18.01 9.30 -10.03
N VAL A 113 -17.28 8.89 -11.06
CA VAL A 113 -17.84 8.18 -12.22
C VAL A 113 -17.73 6.66 -12.12
N ASN A 114 -16.68 6.14 -11.47
CA ASN A 114 -16.46 4.70 -11.34
C ASN A 114 -16.91 4.20 -9.96
N GLU A 115 -17.91 3.33 -9.96
CA GLU A 115 -18.42 2.69 -8.74
C GLU A 115 -17.38 1.68 -8.20
N GLY A 116 -17.35 1.46 -6.89
CA GLY A 116 -16.39 0.58 -6.24
C GLY A 116 -14.99 1.17 -5.99
N VAL A 117 -14.55 2.17 -6.75
CA VAL A 117 -13.22 2.80 -6.53
C VAL A 117 -13.11 3.38 -5.11
N LYS A 118 -14.18 4.04 -4.64
CA LYS A 118 -14.24 4.58 -3.28
C LYS A 118 -14.08 3.48 -2.21
N ASP A 119 -14.60 2.28 -2.48
CA ASP A 119 -14.55 1.16 -1.53
C ASP A 119 -13.12 0.68 -1.30
N ILE A 120 -12.22 0.83 -2.28
CA ILE A 120 -10.79 0.54 -2.12
C ILE A 120 -10.18 1.42 -1.02
N PHE A 121 -10.48 2.73 -1.03
CA PHE A 121 -9.98 3.66 -0.02
C PHE A 121 -10.60 3.40 1.36
N ILE A 122 -11.89 3.05 1.40
CA ILE A 122 -12.57 2.66 2.65
C ILE A 122 -11.91 1.40 3.22
N LYS A 123 -11.66 0.37 2.40
CA LYS A 123 -10.96 -0.85 2.83
C LYS A 123 -9.54 -0.56 3.29
N ARG A 124 -8.79 0.31 2.60
CA ARG A 124 -7.45 0.74 3.04
C ARG A 124 -7.49 1.37 4.43
N ASN A 125 -8.46 2.24 4.72
CA ASN A 125 -8.61 2.81 6.06
C ASN A 125 -8.96 1.73 7.10
N LYS A 126 -9.86 0.78 6.77
CA LYS A 126 -10.19 -0.33 7.66
C LYS A 126 -8.98 -1.22 7.98
N ILE A 127 -8.10 -1.48 7.01
CA ILE A 127 -6.84 -2.22 7.24
C ILE A 127 -6.00 -1.52 8.32
N TYR A 128 -5.80 -0.22 8.19
CA TYR A 128 -5.00 0.54 9.15
C TYR A 128 -5.63 0.57 10.55
N ASN A 129 -6.95 0.73 10.63
CA ASN A 129 -7.62 0.72 11.93
C ASN A 129 -7.54 -0.67 12.58
N SER A 130 -7.72 -1.74 11.81
CA SER A 130 -7.61 -3.12 12.30
C SER A 130 -6.20 -3.42 12.83
N MET A 131 -5.15 -2.96 12.14
CA MET A 131 -3.76 -3.03 12.60
C MET A 131 -3.55 -2.24 13.89
N ARG A 132 -3.97 -0.96 13.94
CA ARG A 132 -3.87 -0.13 15.16
C ARG A 132 -4.56 -0.79 16.35
N GLU A 133 -5.78 -1.28 16.16
CA GLU A 133 -6.50 -2.00 17.21
C GLU A 133 -5.74 -3.25 17.69
N TYR A 134 -5.14 -4.00 16.77
CA TYR A 134 -4.35 -5.18 17.09
C TYR A 134 -3.10 -4.81 17.93
N PHE A 135 -2.36 -3.77 17.55
CA PHE A 135 -1.17 -3.33 18.29
C PHE A 135 -1.52 -2.70 19.64
N ASN A 136 -2.53 -1.84 19.67
CA ASN A 136 -2.99 -1.18 20.89
C ASN A 136 -3.51 -2.19 21.93
N ALA A 137 -4.17 -3.26 21.48
CA ALA A 137 -4.61 -4.33 22.38
C ALA A 137 -3.45 -5.08 23.05
N GLN A 138 -2.25 -5.03 22.46
CA GLN A 138 -1.02 -5.61 23.03
C GLN A 138 -0.22 -4.60 23.87
N GLY A 139 -0.70 -3.35 23.98
CA GLY A 139 -0.05 -2.29 24.75
C GLY A 139 1.10 -1.58 24.01
N TYR A 140 1.25 -1.78 22.69
CA TYR A 140 2.27 -1.10 21.91
C TYR A 140 1.84 0.31 21.52
N MET A 141 2.80 1.23 21.43
CA MET A 141 2.54 2.66 21.26
C MET A 141 2.75 3.12 19.81
N GLU A 142 1.76 3.80 19.23
CA GLU A 142 1.95 4.55 17.98
C GLU A 142 2.85 5.76 18.23
N VAL A 143 3.87 5.94 17.40
CA VAL A 143 4.82 7.04 17.49
C VAL A 143 5.00 7.72 16.13
N GLU A 144 5.65 8.89 16.12
CA GLU A 144 6.04 9.59 14.90
C GLU A 144 7.53 9.94 14.98
N THR A 145 8.29 9.48 13.99
CA THR A 145 9.73 9.71 13.87
C THR A 145 10.06 10.70 12.74
N PRO A 146 11.28 11.28 12.70
CA PRO A 146 11.63 12.28 11.70
C PRO A 146 11.55 11.77 10.26
N ILE A 147 10.78 12.48 9.44
CA ILE A 147 10.75 12.29 7.97
C ILE A 147 12.00 12.86 7.32
N LEU A 148 12.49 14.01 7.81
CA LEU A 148 13.73 14.63 7.38
C LEU A 148 14.87 14.13 8.27
N GLN A 149 15.78 13.36 7.69
CA GLN A 149 16.89 12.71 8.38
C GLN A 149 18.22 13.32 7.93
N SER A 150 19.18 13.46 8.85
CA SER A 150 20.54 13.90 8.52
C SER A 150 21.34 12.84 7.78
N ILE A 151 21.03 11.57 8.04
CA ILE A 151 21.64 10.39 7.43
C ILE A 151 20.47 9.45 7.08
N PRO A 152 20.28 9.07 5.81
CA PRO A 152 19.27 8.09 5.44
C PRO A 152 19.77 6.68 5.83
N GLY A 153 18.89 5.87 6.39
CA GLY A 153 19.21 4.49 6.78
C GLY A 153 17.97 3.67 7.12
N GLY A 154 18.19 2.43 7.54
CA GLY A 154 17.12 1.46 7.86
C GLY A 154 16.60 0.66 6.66
N ALA A 155 17.07 0.96 5.44
CA ALA A 155 16.84 0.14 4.25
C ALA A 155 17.98 0.32 3.25
N SER A 156 18.07 -0.57 2.26
CA SER A 156 18.90 -0.39 1.07
C SER A 156 18.04 0.25 -0.02
N ALA A 157 18.21 1.55 -0.23
CA ALA A 157 17.41 2.35 -1.17
C ALA A 157 18.04 3.71 -1.42
N ARG A 158 17.91 4.24 -2.64
CA ARG A 158 18.39 5.59 -2.96
C ARG A 158 17.47 6.65 -2.32
N PRO A 159 17.99 7.60 -1.52
CA PRO A 159 17.16 8.62 -0.87
C PRO A 159 16.83 9.80 -1.80
N PHE A 160 15.76 10.52 -1.49
CA PHE A 160 15.58 11.89 -1.98
C PHE A 160 16.39 12.87 -1.10
N ILE A 161 17.07 13.81 -1.75
CA ILE A 161 17.90 14.82 -1.08
C ILE A 161 17.18 16.18 -1.12
N THR A 162 17.21 16.89 0.00
CA THR A 162 16.71 18.26 0.14
C THR A 162 17.66 19.10 1.00
N HIS A 163 17.31 20.36 1.25
CA HIS A 163 18.18 21.31 1.93
C HIS A 163 17.39 22.20 2.89
N HIS A 164 17.92 22.41 4.10
CA HIS A 164 17.30 23.28 5.10
C HIS A 164 17.97 24.66 5.13
N ASN A 165 17.37 25.65 4.48
CA ASN A 165 17.97 26.97 4.24
C ASN A 165 18.51 27.69 5.49
N ALA A 166 17.81 27.63 6.63
CA ALA A 166 18.24 28.37 7.83
C ALA A 166 19.36 27.69 8.62
N LEU A 167 19.56 26.38 8.41
CA LEU A 167 20.64 25.61 9.03
C LEU A 167 21.81 25.40 8.07
N ASP A 168 21.58 25.64 6.77
CA ASP A 168 22.54 25.43 5.68
C ASP A 168 23.10 24.00 5.69
N ILE A 169 22.21 23.01 5.86
CA ILE A 169 22.57 21.58 5.87
C ILE A 169 21.74 20.79 4.85
N PRO A 170 22.33 19.74 4.24
CA PRO A 170 21.55 18.76 3.49
C PRO A 170 20.68 17.93 4.45
N LEU A 171 19.51 17.53 3.96
CA LEU A 171 18.63 16.57 4.63
C LEU A 171 18.15 15.54 3.61
N TYR A 172 17.74 14.38 4.10
CA TYR A 172 17.27 13.27 3.29
C TYR A 172 15.84 12.94 3.71
N LEU A 173 14.97 12.66 2.75
CA LEU A 173 13.68 12.03 3.09
C LEU A 173 13.97 10.58 3.51
N ARG A 174 13.34 10.15 4.60
CA ARG A 174 13.51 8.79 5.13
C ARG A 174 13.19 7.72 4.09
N ILE A 175 14.07 6.72 4.00
CA ILE A 175 13.86 5.49 3.23
C ILE A 175 13.20 4.38 4.08
N ALA A 176 13.35 4.50 5.41
CA ALA A 176 12.75 3.71 6.48
C ALA A 176 12.80 4.51 7.80
N ASP A 177 12.03 4.08 8.81
CA ASP A 177 12.02 4.66 10.16
C ASP A 177 12.68 3.79 11.24
N GLU A 178 13.11 2.59 10.86
CA GLU A 178 13.80 1.58 11.68
C GLU A 178 14.79 2.15 12.70
N LEU A 179 15.77 2.95 12.26
CA LEU A 179 16.84 3.43 13.14
C LEU A 179 16.30 4.32 14.27
N TYR A 180 15.22 5.06 14.05
CA TYR A 180 14.59 5.88 15.08
C TYR A 180 13.71 5.05 16.01
N LEU A 181 12.97 4.08 15.49
CA LEU A 181 12.17 3.16 16.33
C LEU A 181 13.07 2.33 17.25
N LYS A 182 14.24 1.87 16.79
CA LYS A 182 15.26 1.23 17.63
C LYS A 182 15.73 2.13 18.78
N ARG A 183 15.93 3.43 18.54
CA ARG A 183 16.30 4.39 19.59
C ARG A 183 15.21 4.51 20.67
N LEU A 184 13.93 4.37 20.30
CA LEU A 184 12.84 4.34 21.29
C LEU A 184 12.86 3.06 22.13
N ILE A 185 13.16 1.90 21.54
CA ILE A 185 13.37 0.66 22.31
C ILE A 185 14.53 0.83 23.30
N VAL A 186 15.65 1.43 22.88
CA VAL A 186 16.76 1.79 23.79
C VAL A 186 16.30 2.74 24.90
N GLY A 187 15.39 3.66 24.58
CA GLY A 187 14.75 4.57 25.54
C GLY A 187 13.82 3.91 26.56
N GLY A 188 13.57 2.60 26.45
CA GLY A 188 12.79 1.82 27.41
C GLY A 188 11.33 1.59 27.02
N PHE A 189 10.92 1.91 25.78
CA PHE A 189 9.62 1.48 25.29
C PHE A 189 9.61 -0.03 25.05
N GLU A 190 8.59 -0.73 25.55
CA GLU A 190 8.48 -2.19 25.38
C GLU A 190 8.11 -2.56 23.94
N GLY A 191 7.24 -1.78 23.30
CA GLY A 191 6.95 -1.90 21.87
C GLY A 191 6.38 -0.61 21.28
N VAL A 192 6.86 -0.26 20.09
CA VAL A 192 6.46 0.93 19.33
C VAL A 192 6.15 0.56 17.90
N TYR A 193 5.21 1.26 17.28
CA TYR A 193 4.93 1.13 15.86
C TYR A 193 4.67 2.50 15.22
N GLU A 194 4.92 2.61 13.93
CA GLU A 194 4.60 3.81 13.17
C GLU A 194 4.05 3.42 11.78
N PHE A 195 3.01 4.13 11.34
CA PHE A 195 2.58 4.13 9.94
C PHE A 195 3.35 5.20 9.17
N SER A 196 4.52 4.85 8.68
CA SER A 196 5.43 5.79 8.06
C SER A 196 5.15 5.99 6.56
N LYS A 197 5.36 7.22 6.10
CA LYS A 197 5.59 7.48 4.67
C LYS A 197 7.09 7.36 4.42
N ASN A 198 7.47 6.39 3.59
CA ASN A 198 8.84 6.19 3.14
C ASN A 198 8.99 6.70 1.71
N PHE A 199 10.17 7.22 1.40
CA PHE A 199 10.48 7.88 0.15
C PHE A 199 11.72 7.25 -0.48
N ARG A 200 11.56 6.56 -1.61
CA ARG A 200 12.64 5.88 -2.33
C ARG A 200 12.74 6.44 -3.75
N ASN A 201 13.92 6.94 -4.09
CA ASN A 201 14.21 7.61 -5.36
C ASN A 201 14.66 6.59 -6.41
N GLU A 202 13.73 5.73 -6.79
CA GLU A 202 13.92 4.56 -7.64
C GLU A 202 12.95 4.58 -8.83
N GLY A 203 13.00 3.54 -9.66
CA GLY A 203 12.05 3.33 -10.74
C GLY A 203 10.61 3.16 -10.23
N MET A 204 9.64 3.38 -11.11
CA MET A 204 8.23 3.16 -10.83
C MET A 204 7.70 1.98 -11.64
N ASP A 205 6.93 1.12 -11.00
CA ASP A 205 6.22 0.04 -11.66
C ASP A 205 4.84 -0.21 -11.00
N ARG A 206 4.27 -1.40 -11.15
CA ARG A 206 2.95 -1.75 -10.60
C ARG A 206 2.95 -1.93 -9.07
N THR A 207 4.12 -2.12 -8.47
CA THR A 207 4.36 -2.41 -7.05
C THR A 207 5.23 -1.36 -6.37
N HIS A 208 5.93 -0.52 -7.13
CA HIS A 208 6.83 0.52 -6.63
C HIS A 208 6.31 1.93 -6.96
N ASN A 209 6.05 2.72 -5.92
CA ASN A 209 5.74 4.15 -6.02
C ASN A 209 6.76 4.94 -5.17
N PRO A 210 7.24 6.12 -5.60
CA PRO A 210 8.35 6.80 -4.94
C PRO A 210 8.06 7.24 -3.50
N GLU A 211 6.77 7.39 -3.17
CA GLU A 211 6.29 7.44 -1.79
C GLU A 211 5.32 6.29 -1.51
N PHE A 212 5.49 5.59 -0.40
CA PHE A 212 4.58 4.52 0.00
C PHE A 212 4.39 4.53 1.51
N THR A 213 3.31 3.88 1.97
CA THR A 213 3.08 3.72 3.40
C THR A 213 3.66 2.39 3.83
N CYS A 214 4.61 2.43 4.76
CA CYS A 214 5.08 1.27 5.49
C CYS A 214 4.45 1.28 6.90
N MET A 215 4.35 0.11 7.52
CA MET A 215 4.09 0.00 8.95
C MET A 215 5.26 -0.75 9.54
N GLU A 216 6.02 -0.09 10.39
CA GLU A 216 7.14 -0.70 11.11
C GLU A 216 6.77 -0.86 12.58
N ILE A 217 7.13 -2.00 13.18
CA ILE A 217 6.87 -2.31 14.58
C ILE A 217 8.10 -2.95 15.21
N TYR A 218 8.47 -2.45 16.38
CA TYR A 218 9.58 -2.95 17.20
C TYR A 218 9.04 -3.40 18.54
N VAL A 219 9.43 -4.60 18.98
CA VAL A 219 9.01 -5.16 20.27
C VAL A 219 10.21 -5.76 20.98
N SER A 220 10.49 -5.26 22.17
CA SER A 220 11.57 -5.75 23.03
C SER A 220 11.36 -7.20 23.48
N TYR A 221 12.46 -7.94 23.67
CA TYR A 221 12.46 -9.34 24.13
C TYR A 221 11.73 -10.36 23.22
N LYS A 222 11.47 -10.00 21.96
CA LYS A 222 10.89 -10.90 20.95
C LYS A 222 11.91 -11.22 19.86
N ASP A 223 11.78 -12.40 19.26
CA ASP A 223 12.58 -12.84 18.13
C ASP A 223 11.74 -12.98 16.86
N TYR A 224 12.39 -13.24 15.73
CA TYR A 224 11.73 -13.40 14.44
C TYR A 224 10.66 -14.52 14.40
N GLN A 225 10.78 -15.56 15.24
CA GLN A 225 9.77 -16.61 15.35
C GLN A 225 8.49 -16.10 16.00
N TRP A 226 8.63 -15.29 17.06
CA TRP A 226 7.49 -14.57 17.64
C TRP A 226 6.88 -13.62 16.61
N MET A 227 7.71 -12.90 15.85
CA MET A 227 7.23 -11.95 14.85
C MET A 227 6.49 -12.64 13.69
N MET A 228 6.90 -13.83 13.24
CA MET A 228 6.12 -14.61 12.26
C MET A 228 4.72 -14.96 12.79
N ASN A 229 4.63 -15.46 14.04
CA ASN A 229 3.34 -15.77 14.68
C ASN A 229 2.47 -14.51 14.84
N PHE A 230 3.09 -13.40 15.19
CA PHE A 230 2.42 -12.12 15.37
C PHE A 230 1.84 -11.60 14.05
N THR A 231 2.62 -11.70 12.96
CA THR A 231 2.24 -11.29 11.62
C THR A 231 1.10 -12.14 11.04
N GLU A 232 1.15 -13.47 11.15
CA GLU A 232 0.08 -14.32 10.61
C GLU A 232 -1.25 -14.11 11.34
N GLN A 233 -1.22 -13.93 12.67
CA GLN A 233 -2.42 -13.60 13.46
C GLN A 233 -2.98 -12.21 13.14
N MET A 234 -2.10 -11.22 12.95
CA MET A 234 -2.50 -9.87 12.55
C MET A 234 -3.20 -9.89 11.18
N LEU A 235 -2.61 -10.55 10.18
CA LEU A 235 -3.16 -10.61 8.83
C LEU A 235 -4.48 -11.39 8.77
N GLU A 236 -4.61 -12.45 9.57
CA GLU A 236 -5.89 -13.18 9.72
C GLU A 236 -6.98 -12.26 10.26
N LYS A 237 -6.72 -11.51 11.35
CA LYS A 237 -7.65 -10.53 11.93
C LYS A 237 -8.05 -9.47 10.91
N ILE A 238 -7.08 -8.87 10.20
CA ILE A 238 -7.34 -7.84 9.20
C ILE A 238 -8.28 -8.35 8.11
N CYS A 239 -8.07 -9.58 7.63
CA CYS A 239 -8.94 -10.15 6.60
C CYS A 239 -10.37 -10.35 7.11
N LEU A 240 -10.53 -10.83 8.34
CA LEU A 240 -11.86 -10.95 8.98
C LEU A 240 -12.54 -9.59 9.15
N ASP A 241 -11.84 -8.56 9.64
CA ASP A 241 -12.42 -7.23 9.87
C ASP A 241 -12.80 -6.52 8.56
N VAL A 242 -12.00 -6.70 7.51
CA VAL A 242 -12.17 -5.97 6.24
C VAL A 242 -13.11 -6.69 5.29
N ASN A 243 -13.04 -8.02 5.23
CA ASN A 243 -13.74 -8.85 4.25
C ASN A 243 -14.75 -9.83 4.86
N GLY A 244 -14.75 -10.04 6.18
CA GLY A 244 -15.60 -11.04 6.85
C GLY A 244 -15.15 -12.48 6.66
N THR A 245 -13.98 -12.70 6.04
CA THR A 245 -13.42 -14.01 5.71
C THR A 245 -11.89 -13.90 5.61
N THR A 246 -11.19 -15.02 5.80
CA THR A 246 -9.74 -15.13 5.60
C THR A 246 -9.37 -15.38 4.14
N GLU A 247 -10.34 -15.65 3.27
CA GLU A 247 -10.12 -15.89 1.84
C GLU A 247 -10.29 -14.61 1.01
N VAL A 248 -9.25 -14.25 0.25
CA VAL A 248 -9.22 -13.05 -0.58
C VAL A 248 -8.91 -13.42 -2.02
N LYS A 249 -9.74 -12.95 -2.95
CA LYS A 249 -9.48 -13.10 -4.38
C LYS A 249 -8.53 -12.01 -4.88
N VAL A 250 -7.39 -12.40 -5.46
CA VAL A 250 -6.41 -11.50 -6.07
C VAL A 250 -6.10 -11.99 -7.47
N GLY A 251 -6.55 -11.24 -8.48
CA GLY A 251 -6.51 -11.70 -9.87
C GLY A 251 -7.31 -13.00 -10.04
N GLU A 252 -6.65 -14.04 -10.50
CA GLU A 252 -7.22 -15.39 -10.69
C GLU A 252 -7.11 -16.26 -9.44
N ASN A 253 -6.27 -15.88 -8.47
CA ASN A 253 -5.96 -16.70 -7.30
C ASN A 253 -6.91 -16.41 -6.14
N ILE A 254 -7.20 -17.44 -5.35
CA ILE A 254 -7.82 -17.33 -4.03
C ILE A 254 -6.72 -17.56 -2.99
N ILE A 255 -6.48 -16.55 -2.16
CA ILE A 255 -5.43 -16.54 -1.15
C ILE A 255 -6.08 -16.70 0.22
N SER A 256 -5.62 -17.66 1.00
CA SER A 256 -6.07 -17.86 2.38
C SER A 256 -5.07 -17.26 3.36
N PHE A 257 -5.51 -16.26 4.12
CA PHE A 257 -4.76 -15.67 5.23
C PHE A 257 -5.05 -16.34 6.58
N LYS A 258 -5.59 -17.56 6.56
CA LYS A 258 -5.77 -18.37 7.77
C LYS A 258 -4.40 -18.91 8.24
N ALA A 259 -4.01 -18.60 9.47
CA ALA A 259 -2.79 -19.11 10.07
C ALA A 259 -2.87 -20.64 10.34
N PRO A 260 -1.74 -21.35 10.44
CA PRO A 260 -0.36 -20.85 10.27
C PRO A 260 0.12 -20.86 8.81
N PHE A 261 1.06 -19.97 8.48
CA PHE A 261 1.67 -19.90 7.14
C PHE A 261 2.82 -20.89 6.97
N LYS A 262 3.09 -21.31 5.73
CA LYS A 262 4.25 -22.18 5.42
C LYS A 262 5.53 -21.40 5.74
N ARG A 263 6.54 -22.08 6.29
CA ARG A 263 7.88 -21.52 6.54
C ARG A 263 8.89 -22.33 5.72
N VAL A 264 9.72 -21.65 4.93
CA VAL A 264 10.68 -22.27 4.01
C VAL A 264 11.97 -21.48 4.08
N THR A 265 13.13 -22.15 4.21
CA THR A 265 14.40 -21.44 4.13
C THR A 265 14.66 -20.98 2.70
N MET A 266 15.39 -19.89 2.49
CA MET A 266 15.76 -19.43 1.15
C MET A 266 16.48 -20.51 0.34
N ILE A 267 17.35 -21.30 0.98
CA ILE A 267 18.06 -22.42 0.33
C ILE A 267 17.09 -23.53 -0.08
N ASP A 268 16.15 -23.91 0.80
CA ASP A 268 15.14 -24.92 0.49
C ASP A 268 14.21 -24.46 -0.64
N ALA A 269 13.86 -23.17 -0.68
CA ALA A 269 13.09 -22.57 -1.77
C ALA A 269 13.80 -22.73 -3.12
N ILE A 270 15.08 -22.35 -3.18
CA ILE A 270 15.91 -22.50 -4.37
C ILE A 270 15.99 -23.96 -4.79
N LYS A 271 16.20 -24.88 -3.84
CA LYS A 271 16.24 -26.31 -4.11
C LYS A 271 14.90 -26.85 -4.62
N GLU A 272 13.78 -26.39 -4.06
CA GLU A 272 12.42 -26.78 -4.45
C GLU A 272 12.13 -26.41 -5.91
N PHE A 273 12.46 -25.18 -6.33
CA PHE A 273 12.09 -24.67 -7.67
C PHE A 273 13.16 -24.87 -8.75
N THR A 274 14.44 -24.99 -8.39
CA THR A 274 15.53 -25.17 -9.37
C THR A 274 16.06 -26.62 -9.40
N GLY A 275 15.80 -27.42 -8.36
CA GLY A 275 16.40 -28.74 -8.18
C GLY A 275 17.88 -28.71 -7.81
N ILE A 276 18.46 -27.53 -7.55
CA ILE A 276 19.88 -27.34 -7.22
C ILE A 276 20.00 -27.03 -5.73
N ASP A 277 20.78 -27.85 -5.02
CA ASP A 277 21.14 -27.58 -3.63
C ASP A 277 22.40 -26.70 -3.60
N ILE A 278 22.25 -25.46 -3.14
CA ILE A 278 23.33 -24.47 -3.08
C ILE A 278 24.04 -24.43 -1.73
N THR A 279 23.72 -25.35 -0.82
CA THR A 279 24.29 -25.38 0.53
C THR A 279 25.82 -25.47 0.49
N GLY A 280 26.49 -24.52 1.15
CA GLY A 280 27.95 -24.49 1.27
C GLY A 280 28.70 -24.11 -0.02
N MET A 281 28.00 -23.71 -1.09
CA MET A 281 28.65 -23.24 -2.31
C MET A 281 29.39 -21.91 -2.08
N ASN A 282 30.52 -21.74 -2.76
CA ASN A 282 31.24 -20.47 -2.84
C ASN A 282 30.71 -19.58 -3.99
N GLU A 283 31.24 -18.38 -4.13
CA GLU A 283 30.81 -17.42 -5.16
C GLU A 283 30.96 -17.95 -6.59
N ASP A 284 32.09 -18.58 -6.91
CA ASP A 284 32.33 -19.14 -8.25
C ASP A 284 31.30 -20.20 -8.61
N GLN A 285 30.98 -21.10 -7.67
CA GLN A 285 29.96 -22.14 -7.85
C GLN A 285 28.56 -21.53 -8.01
N LEU A 286 28.22 -20.49 -7.24
CA LEU A 286 26.94 -19.80 -7.39
C LEU A 286 26.84 -19.09 -8.75
N ARG A 287 27.92 -18.48 -9.25
CA ARG A 287 27.97 -17.90 -10.60
C ARG A 287 27.74 -18.95 -11.69
N GLU A 288 28.29 -20.15 -11.53
CA GLU A 288 28.01 -21.27 -12.44
C GLU A 288 26.54 -21.70 -12.39
N VAL A 289 25.93 -21.71 -11.20
CA VAL A 289 24.49 -21.96 -11.03
C VAL A 289 23.67 -20.90 -11.76
N CYS A 290 23.95 -19.61 -11.55
CA CYS A 290 23.26 -18.51 -12.24
C CYS A 290 23.33 -18.67 -13.76
N LYS A 291 24.52 -18.94 -14.31
CA LYS A 291 24.71 -19.19 -15.75
C LYS A 291 23.88 -20.38 -16.24
N LYS A 292 23.81 -21.47 -15.46
CA LYS A 292 23.08 -22.69 -15.83
C LYS A 292 21.57 -22.47 -15.89
N ILE A 293 21.02 -21.64 -15.01
CA ILE A 293 19.57 -21.39 -14.92
C ILE A 293 19.15 -20.06 -15.55
N GLY A 294 20.10 -19.35 -16.18
CA GLY A 294 19.86 -18.10 -16.89
C GLY A 294 19.44 -16.94 -15.98
N VAL A 295 20.11 -16.77 -14.85
CA VAL A 295 20.02 -15.58 -13.98
C VAL A 295 21.13 -14.62 -14.36
N GLU A 296 20.77 -13.36 -14.61
CA GLU A 296 21.76 -12.32 -14.93
C GLU A 296 22.49 -11.88 -13.65
N VAL A 297 23.82 -11.89 -13.70
CA VAL A 297 24.67 -11.50 -12.56
C VAL A 297 25.90 -10.74 -13.06
N ASP A 298 26.41 -9.83 -12.24
CA ASP A 298 27.64 -9.07 -12.53
C ASP A 298 28.80 -9.43 -11.59
N GLU A 299 30.02 -9.04 -11.95
CA GLU A 299 31.25 -9.37 -11.21
C GLU A 299 31.35 -8.71 -9.82
N THR A 300 30.54 -7.67 -9.55
CA THR A 300 30.51 -6.96 -8.27
C THR A 300 29.62 -7.63 -7.23
N MET A 301 28.71 -8.53 -7.65
CA MET A 301 27.82 -9.27 -6.76
C MET A 301 28.57 -10.29 -5.89
N GLY A 302 28.47 -10.16 -4.56
CA GLY A 302 28.96 -11.15 -3.61
C GLY A 302 28.04 -12.37 -3.44
N LYS A 303 28.46 -13.35 -2.63
CA LYS A 303 27.72 -14.60 -2.35
C LYS A 303 26.25 -14.37 -2.02
N GLY A 304 25.94 -13.46 -1.09
CA GLY A 304 24.58 -13.18 -0.66
C GLY A 304 23.69 -12.65 -1.79
N LYS A 305 24.22 -11.74 -2.62
CA LYS A 305 23.49 -11.14 -3.73
C LYS A 305 23.22 -12.16 -4.84
N LEU A 306 24.16 -13.06 -5.13
CA LEU A 306 23.93 -14.15 -6.07
C LEU A 306 22.78 -15.08 -5.63
N ILE A 307 22.70 -15.41 -4.33
CA ILE A 307 21.62 -16.23 -3.78
C ILE A 307 20.27 -15.51 -3.90
N ASP A 308 20.25 -14.22 -3.57
CA ASP A 308 19.09 -13.34 -3.69
C ASP A 308 18.55 -13.28 -5.14
N GLU A 309 19.42 -13.07 -6.13
CA GLU A 309 19.03 -13.06 -7.55
C GLU A 309 18.48 -14.42 -8.01
N ILE A 310 19.06 -15.55 -7.58
CA ILE A 310 18.51 -16.88 -7.88
C ILE A 310 17.11 -17.04 -7.28
N PHE A 311 16.92 -16.59 -6.04
CA PHE A 311 15.63 -16.65 -5.37
C PHE A 311 14.59 -15.75 -6.07
N GLY A 312 14.91 -14.48 -6.31
CA GLY A 312 14.01 -13.51 -6.94
C GLY A 312 13.54 -13.96 -8.32
N GLU A 313 14.47 -14.40 -9.18
CA GLU A 313 14.10 -14.81 -10.54
C GLU A 313 13.38 -16.16 -10.62
N LYS A 314 13.77 -17.14 -9.81
CA LYS A 314 13.30 -18.54 -9.98
C LYS A 314 12.29 -19.00 -8.95
N CYS A 315 12.18 -18.32 -7.81
CA CYS A 315 11.40 -18.78 -6.67
C CYS A 315 10.26 -17.82 -6.32
N GLU A 316 10.53 -16.52 -6.16
CA GLU A 316 9.60 -15.53 -5.60
C GLU A 316 8.19 -15.63 -6.21
N GLY A 317 8.11 -15.59 -7.55
CA GLY A 317 6.85 -15.60 -8.30
C GLY A 317 5.97 -16.84 -8.12
N ASN A 318 6.49 -17.93 -7.56
CA ASN A 318 5.76 -19.19 -7.36
C ASN A 318 4.97 -19.23 -6.04
N TYR A 319 5.26 -18.34 -5.08
CA TYR A 319 4.62 -18.34 -3.77
C TYR A 319 3.26 -17.63 -3.80
N ILE A 320 2.21 -18.40 -4.14
CA ILE A 320 0.84 -17.87 -4.22
C ILE A 320 0.20 -17.71 -2.84
N GLN A 321 0.25 -18.75 -2.00
CA GLN A 321 -0.23 -18.68 -0.62
C GLN A 321 0.80 -17.99 0.28
N PRO A 322 0.37 -17.33 1.37
CA PRO A 322 1.28 -16.69 2.31
C PRO A 322 2.35 -17.67 2.80
N THR A 323 3.60 -17.36 2.53
CA THR A 323 4.76 -18.19 2.88
C THR A 323 5.88 -17.32 3.41
N PHE A 324 6.34 -17.62 4.63
CA PHE A 324 7.54 -17.02 5.18
C PHE A 324 8.77 -17.67 4.56
N ILE A 325 9.57 -16.87 3.88
CA ILE A 325 10.92 -17.23 3.45
C ILE A 325 11.87 -16.82 4.57
N THR A 326 12.71 -17.72 5.04
CA THR A 326 13.54 -17.50 6.24
C THR A 326 15.02 -17.72 5.98
N ASP A 327 15.83 -17.27 6.93
CA ASP A 327 17.26 -17.55 7.05
C ASP A 327 18.10 -16.96 5.90
N TYR A 328 17.96 -15.65 5.71
CA TYR A 328 18.65 -14.90 4.67
C TYR A 328 20.16 -14.80 4.94
N PRO A 329 21.01 -14.77 3.90
CA PRO A 329 22.44 -14.54 4.04
C PRO A 329 22.77 -13.25 4.80
N ILE A 330 23.85 -13.30 5.59
CA ILE A 330 24.30 -12.18 6.41
C ILE A 330 24.71 -10.93 5.59
N GLU A 331 25.28 -11.14 4.42
CA GLU A 331 25.74 -10.07 3.51
C GLU A 331 24.60 -9.16 3.05
N MET A 332 23.39 -9.72 2.91
CA MET A 332 22.17 -9.00 2.48
C MET A 332 21.38 -8.39 3.65
N SER A 333 21.88 -8.56 4.88
CA SER A 333 21.10 -8.37 6.11
C SER A 333 21.91 -7.61 7.17
N PRO A 334 22.33 -6.35 6.88
CA PRO A 334 23.28 -5.61 7.71
C PRO A 334 22.74 -5.20 9.08
N LEU A 335 21.41 -5.18 9.25
CA LEU A 335 20.73 -4.82 10.51
C LEU A 335 20.17 -6.04 11.25
N CYS A 336 20.29 -7.22 10.67
CA CYS A 336 19.71 -8.45 11.20
C CYS A 336 20.74 -9.22 12.06
N LYS A 337 20.25 -9.78 13.16
CA LYS A 337 21.06 -10.61 14.03
C LYS A 337 21.46 -11.90 13.33
N ARG A 338 22.70 -12.35 13.57
CA ARG A 338 23.19 -13.66 13.09
C ARG A 338 22.29 -14.77 13.59
N HIS A 339 22.06 -15.77 12.73
CA HIS A 339 21.27 -16.93 13.09
C HIS A 339 21.95 -17.73 14.19
N ARG A 340 21.20 -18.07 15.25
CA ARG A 340 21.75 -18.70 16.48
C ARG A 340 22.49 -20.03 16.25
N ASN A 341 22.18 -20.72 15.15
CA ASN A 341 22.77 -22.01 14.79
C ASN A 341 23.65 -21.97 13.54
N ASN A 342 23.68 -20.86 12.79
CA ASN A 342 24.48 -20.74 11.56
C ASN A 342 24.96 -19.30 11.37
N PRO A 343 26.26 -19.00 11.59
CA PRO A 343 26.77 -17.63 11.53
C PRO A 343 26.79 -17.02 10.12
N GLU A 344 26.61 -17.82 9.04
CA GLU A 344 26.51 -17.29 7.67
C GLU A 344 25.11 -16.74 7.34
N LEU A 345 24.12 -17.03 8.18
CA LEU A 345 22.71 -16.64 7.99
C LEU A 345 22.26 -15.68 9.07
N THR A 346 21.07 -15.12 8.90
CA THR A 346 20.43 -14.20 9.84
C THR A 346 19.05 -14.70 10.27
N GLU A 347 18.61 -14.28 11.45
CA GLU A 347 17.25 -14.51 11.92
C GLU A 347 16.29 -13.52 11.24
N ARG A 348 16.13 -13.65 9.93
CA ARG A 348 15.29 -12.80 9.07
C ARG A 348 14.24 -13.64 8.37
N PHE A 349 13.10 -13.04 8.13
CA PHE A 349 12.11 -13.56 7.19
C PHE A 349 11.52 -12.46 6.33
N GLU A 350 11.06 -12.86 5.15
CA GLU A 350 10.11 -12.09 4.35
C GLU A 350 8.85 -12.91 4.14
N LEU A 351 7.70 -12.23 4.06
CA LEU A 351 6.43 -12.86 3.76
C LEU A 351 6.12 -12.67 2.28
N MET A 352 6.10 -13.78 1.54
CA MET A 352 5.71 -13.80 0.13
C MET A 352 4.22 -14.15 0.00
N VAL A 353 3.49 -13.34 -0.76
CA VAL A 353 2.06 -13.53 -1.05
C VAL A 353 1.78 -13.20 -2.51
N ASN A 354 1.21 -14.15 -3.25
CA ASN A 354 0.90 -13.98 -4.67
C ASN A 354 2.11 -13.53 -5.52
N GLY A 355 3.27 -14.11 -5.22
CA GLY A 355 4.52 -13.83 -5.92
C GLY A 355 5.11 -12.45 -5.65
N LYS A 356 4.81 -11.87 -4.48
CA LYS A 356 5.32 -10.55 -4.05
C LYS A 356 5.62 -10.51 -2.57
N GLU A 357 6.66 -9.76 -2.21
CA GLU A 357 6.95 -9.41 -0.83
C GLU A 357 5.82 -8.56 -0.23
N LEU A 358 5.37 -8.94 0.96
CA LEU A 358 4.37 -8.19 1.74
C LEU A 358 4.94 -7.64 3.05
N CYS A 359 5.94 -8.31 3.64
CA CYS A 359 6.59 -7.91 4.89
C CYS A 359 8.04 -8.39 4.91
N ASN A 360 8.90 -7.64 5.59
CA ASN A 360 10.26 -8.03 5.99
C ASN A 360 10.41 -7.83 7.50
N ALA A 361 11.02 -8.78 8.21
CA ALA A 361 11.27 -8.67 9.64
C ALA A 361 12.40 -9.58 10.11
N TYR A 362 12.99 -9.26 11.26
CA TYR A 362 14.13 -9.98 11.80
C TYR A 362 14.27 -9.85 13.31
N SER A 363 15.05 -10.74 13.91
CA SER A 363 15.63 -10.46 15.23
C SER A 363 16.69 -9.37 15.06
N GLU A 364 16.56 -8.30 15.84
CA GLU A 364 17.40 -7.11 15.68
C GLU A 364 18.85 -7.32 16.08
N LEU A 365 19.78 -6.84 15.24
CA LEU A 365 21.18 -6.77 15.61
C LEU A 365 21.36 -5.74 16.73
N ASN A 366 21.74 -6.23 17.91
CA ASN A 366 21.87 -5.43 19.12
C ASN A 366 23.28 -5.45 19.73
N ASP A 367 24.26 -6.06 19.04
CA ASP A 367 25.67 -5.92 19.36
C ASP A 367 26.23 -4.71 18.57
N PRO A 368 26.57 -3.59 19.24
CA PRO A 368 27.03 -2.39 18.56
C PRO A 368 28.39 -2.57 17.86
N ILE A 369 29.22 -3.53 18.31
CA ILE A 369 30.52 -3.82 17.68
C ILE A 369 30.29 -4.52 16.34
N ASP A 370 29.42 -5.53 16.32
CA ASP A 370 29.04 -6.19 15.06
C ASP A 370 28.32 -5.20 14.13
N GLN A 371 27.40 -4.38 14.65
CA GLN A 371 26.68 -3.39 13.85
C GLN A 371 27.62 -2.40 13.15
N ARG A 372 28.64 -1.90 13.87
CA ARG A 372 29.66 -1.02 13.29
C ARG A 372 30.43 -1.73 12.16
N PHE A 373 30.84 -2.98 12.37
CA PHE A 373 31.51 -3.76 11.33
C PHE A 373 30.63 -3.94 10.08
N ARG A 374 29.32 -4.16 10.24
CA ARG A 374 28.39 -4.23 9.10
C ARG A 374 28.31 -2.92 8.33
N PHE A 375 28.27 -1.78 9.02
CA PHE A 375 28.26 -0.48 8.34
C PHE A 375 29.58 -0.18 7.63
N GLU A 376 30.72 -0.55 8.22
CA GLU A 376 32.02 -0.42 7.55
C GLU A 376 32.09 -1.28 6.27
N GLU A 377 31.46 -2.45 6.25
CA GLU A 377 31.38 -3.28 5.04
C GLU A 377 30.41 -2.71 3.99
N GLN A 378 29.25 -2.17 4.41
CA GLN A 378 28.34 -1.46 3.52
C GLN A 378 29.00 -0.25 2.85
N LEU A 379 29.81 0.51 3.60
CA LEU A 379 30.58 1.63 3.04
C LEU A 379 31.57 1.15 1.95
N ARG A 380 32.24 0.01 2.16
CA ARG A 380 33.14 -0.59 1.15
C ARG A 380 32.39 -1.02 -0.11
N LEU A 381 31.13 -1.45 0.01
CA LEU A 381 30.28 -1.75 -1.14
C LEU A 381 29.87 -0.45 -1.87
N SER A 382 29.54 0.61 -1.13
CA SER A 382 29.25 1.93 -1.71
C SER A 382 30.44 2.48 -2.51
N GLU A 383 31.67 2.34 -2.00
CA GLU A 383 32.91 2.73 -2.71
C GLU A 383 33.11 1.97 -4.04
N LYS A 384 32.47 0.80 -4.20
CA LYS A 384 32.46 0.01 -5.45
C LYS A 384 31.32 0.39 -6.40
N GLY A 385 30.51 1.39 -6.06
CA GLY A 385 29.44 1.92 -6.92
C GLY A 385 28.02 1.45 -6.55
N ASP A 386 27.82 0.85 -5.38
CA ASP A 386 26.48 0.54 -4.86
C ASP A 386 25.80 1.82 -4.33
N ASP A 387 24.86 2.34 -5.13
CA ASP A 387 24.06 3.53 -4.83
C ASP A 387 23.01 3.30 -3.73
N GLU A 388 22.77 2.05 -3.31
CA GLU A 388 21.77 1.66 -2.31
C GLU A 388 22.39 1.28 -0.96
N ALA A 389 23.72 1.21 -0.88
CA ALA A 389 24.44 0.88 0.35
C ALA A 389 24.19 1.90 1.47
N MET A 390 24.13 1.40 2.71
CA MET A 390 23.83 2.23 3.88
C MET A 390 25.00 3.13 4.29
N PHE A 391 24.67 4.32 4.79
CA PHE A 391 25.63 5.22 5.44
C PHE A 391 25.93 4.78 6.88
N ILE A 392 27.12 5.13 7.38
CA ILE A 392 27.44 4.97 8.80
C ILE A 392 26.67 6.03 9.62
N ASP A 393 25.66 5.59 10.37
CA ASP A 393 24.99 6.38 11.40
C ASP A 393 25.74 6.19 12.74
N ASN A 394 26.41 7.26 13.21
CA ASN A 394 27.36 7.21 14.34
C ASN A 394 26.71 7.32 15.72
#